data_AF-A0A2S2PU01-F1
#
_entry.id   AF-A0A2S2PU01-F1
#
_cell.length_a   1.000
_cell.length_b   1.000
_cell.length_c   1.000
_cell.angle_alpha   90.00
_cell.angle_beta   90.00
_cell.angle_gamma   90.00
#
_symmetry.space_group_name_H-M   'P 1'
#
loop_
_entity.id
_entity.type
_entity.pdbx_description
1 polymer ?
#
loop_
_entity_poly.entity_id
_entity_poly.type
_entity_poly.pdbx_seq_one_letter_code
_entity_poly.pdbx_strand_id
1 'polypeptide(L)'
;RASVVSTLSSPNPPSNVMTIIMRTEPTLQRMLRTLDSDYSKIQEALVSMLSQVLAGNSLELILAAASVEGKLRMFVSKVIKFNEFSKQINLQDGAKSVRTNAVLFDMTFLMLCFITQKYGYQSIFLDGGNDTFFEKWCRQCMVELGNPKSHETMMGECDPSKVEALLTAIDNGEDLINCDTSWDQICISIIGATRDVLVAWENSTLSSNDVKRILDSMRSSMFCLPICAVAWLCSYMQVLHQDALLKPLNMVQQLLNVLPETEESQDNYSKCRQVLMCQIIRKMQQDLNPPTMPSKPSHSIISKDSILEQLIPIWESILEEGWLNVKAAQKLKTTLFTAGSDWFVNNLIKEMMKLQYRDELEKAVDLLFAIFHFDIESCTLALLELMPQYLFNPDINVELVEPQQTALAKLCSYCIYASVELQQNSIVKNEVHKTTNNIDIDIDNSWPPNKIMRLDSGDCDSSGTGINGILLKALVALFRRIAVVASRHEQLCRETHFVLRLLEQLVMCGRGSSQIILRHLPPTLLPNLIRCVPELFTVDLILNLYDLNWPSGRKAATSDLCLLQKTRCAKNTEHL
;
A
#
# COMPACT_ATOMS: atom_id res chain seq x y z
N ARG A 1 27.44 -1.44 -4.42
CA ARG A 1 28.07 -0.51 -5.38
C ARG A 1 29.15 -1.31 -6.12
N ALA A 2 29.08 -1.36 -7.45
CA ALA A 2 29.87 -2.18 -8.40
C ALA A 2 29.50 -3.68 -8.50
N SER A 3 28.54 -4.04 -9.38
CA SER A 3 28.54 -5.31 -10.15
C SER A 3 27.33 -5.47 -11.11
N VAL A 4 26.91 -4.42 -11.83
CA VAL A 4 25.93 -4.58 -12.94
C VAL A 4 26.36 -3.71 -14.12
N VAL A 5 27.55 -4.02 -14.67
CA VAL A 5 28.01 -3.52 -15.97
C VAL A 5 28.71 -4.68 -16.66
N SER A 6 27.96 -5.68 -17.11
CA SER A 6 28.52 -6.75 -17.93
C SER A 6 27.45 -7.61 -18.61
N THR A 7 26.57 -7.02 -19.41
CA THR A 7 25.88 -7.72 -20.52
C THR A 7 25.18 -6.70 -21.41
N LEU A 8 25.89 -6.20 -22.42
CA LEU A 8 25.34 -5.59 -23.65
C LEU A 8 26.50 -5.41 -24.63
N SER A 9 26.93 -6.52 -25.24
CA SER A 9 27.86 -6.53 -26.37
C SER A 9 27.06 -6.47 -27.67
N SER A 10 26.87 -5.26 -28.20
CA SER A 10 26.55 -4.97 -29.60
C SER A 10 27.34 -3.72 -30.02
N PRO A 11 27.98 -3.68 -31.20
CA PRO A 11 28.98 -2.66 -31.53
C PRO A 11 28.35 -1.47 -32.27
N ASN A 12 28.10 -0.36 -31.55
CA ASN A 12 28.19 1.06 -31.98
C ASN A 12 27.49 1.98 -30.93
N PRO A 13 27.95 3.23 -30.70
CA PRO A 13 28.45 3.62 -29.39
C PRO A 13 27.43 4.29 -28.45
N PRO A 14 27.55 4.10 -27.12
CA PRO A 14 26.82 4.85 -26.09
C PRO A 14 27.38 6.27 -25.83
N SER A 15 28.29 6.79 -26.68
CA SER A 15 29.05 8.02 -26.42
C SER A 15 28.22 9.31 -26.55
N ASN A 16 27.17 9.34 -27.38
CA ASN A 16 26.46 10.57 -27.69
C ASN A 16 25.54 11.04 -26.54
N VAL A 17 24.86 10.11 -25.87
CA VAL A 17 23.94 10.42 -24.76
C VAL A 17 24.70 10.93 -23.54
N MET A 18 25.80 10.26 -23.17
CA MET A 18 26.64 10.71 -22.06
C MET A 18 27.27 12.08 -22.34
N THR A 19 27.68 12.34 -23.58
CA THR A 19 28.23 13.65 -23.99
C THR A 19 27.18 14.77 -23.88
N ILE A 20 25.91 14.49 -24.20
CA ILE A 20 24.81 15.46 -24.04
C ILE A 20 24.54 15.71 -22.55
N ILE A 21 24.51 14.66 -21.71
CA ILE A 21 24.29 14.79 -20.26
C ILE A 21 25.42 15.62 -19.61
N MET A 22 26.68 15.35 -19.95
CA MET A 22 27.83 16.12 -19.46
C MET A 22 27.81 17.59 -19.94
N ARG A 23 27.20 17.87 -21.10
CA ARG A 23 26.99 19.26 -21.57
C ARG A 23 25.89 20.00 -20.80
N THR A 24 25.00 19.30 -20.12
CA THR A 24 23.92 19.88 -19.31
C THR A 24 24.34 20.17 -17.86
N GLU A 25 25.43 19.55 -17.38
CA GLU A 25 25.98 19.77 -16.02
C GLU A 25 26.21 21.27 -15.66
N PRO A 26 26.82 22.11 -16.53
CA PRO A 26 26.97 23.54 -16.23
C PRO A 26 25.63 24.27 -16.03
N THR A 27 24.60 23.89 -16.79
CA THR A 27 23.25 24.42 -16.65
C THR A 27 22.62 24.00 -15.33
N LEU A 28 22.78 22.74 -14.93
CA LEU A 28 22.34 22.24 -13.62
C LEU A 28 23.02 23.01 -12.48
N GLN A 29 24.34 23.21 -12.52
CA GLN A 29 25.03 24.00 -11.48
C GLN A 29 24.51 25.43 -11.41
N ARG A 30 24.26 26.06 -12.57
CA ARG A 30 23.71 27.42 -12.62
C ARG A 30 22.33 27.47 -11.98
N MET A 31 21.46 26.50 -12.29
CA MET A 31 20.14 26.40 -11.68
C MET A 31 20.21 26.21 -10.17
N LEU A 32 21.05 25.29 -9.69
CA LEU A 32 21.21 25.04 -8.25
C LEU A 32 21.68 26.29 -7.50
N ARG A 33 22.59 27.08 -8.09
CA ARG A 33 23.04 28.37 -7.55
C ARG A 33 21.94 29.42 -7.54
N THR A 34 21.14 29.52 -8.60
CA THR A 34 19.99 30.44 -8.60
C THR A 34 18.96 30.03 -7.56
N LEU A 35 18.72 28.73 -7.38
CA LEU A 35 17.85 28.19 -6.32
C LEU A 35 18.44 28.36 -4.90
N ASP A 36 19.71 28.73 -4.74
CA ASP A 36 20.29 29.14 -3.45
C ASP A 36 20.12 30.64 -3.15
N SER A 37 19.68 31.42 -4.14
CA SER A 37 19.55 32.86 -4.01
C SER A 37 18.29 33.26 -3.21
N ASP A 38 18.30 34.48 -2.69
CA ASP A 38 17.19 35.06 -1.91
C ASP A 38 15.90 35.12 -2.74
N TYR A 39 14.88 34.36 -2.31
CA TYR A 39 13.59 34.18 -3.01
C TYR A 39 12.98 35.52 -3.44
N SER A 40 12.98 36.50 -2.53
CA SER A 40 12.35 37.81 -2.73
C SER A 40 12.92 38.62 -3.91
N LYS A 41 14.15 38.31 -4.35
CA LYS A 41 14.87 39.08 -5.37
C LYS A 41 14.91 38.40 -6.74
N ILE A 42 14.54 37.12 -6.82
CA ILE A 42 14.76 36.30 -8.02
C ILE A 42 13.49 35.80 -8.69
N GLN A 43 12.30 36.16 -8.21
CA GLN A 43 11.02 35.61 -8.70
C GLN A 43 10.87 35.71 -10.23
N GLU A 44 11.04 36.89 -10.82
CA GLU A 44 10.90 37.09 -12.27
C GLU A 44 11.98 36.35 -13.07
N ALA A 45 13.23 36.40 -12.60
CA ALA A 45 14.35 35.68 -13.22
C ALA A 45 14.13 34.16 -13.17
N LEU A 46 13.55 33.67 -12.08
CA LEU A 46 13.22 32.26 -11.90
C LEU A 46 12.08 31.83 -12.81
N VAL A 47 11.01 32.62 -12.95
CA VAL A 47 9.94 32.33 -13.93
C VAL A 47 10.51 32.20 -15.34
N SER A 48 11.39 33.13 -15.74
CA SER A 48 12.04 33.09 -17.05
C SER A 48 12.94 31.86 -17.22
N MET A 49 13.70 31.49 -16.20
CA MET A 49 14.56 30.31 -16.23
C MET A 49 13.74 29.01 -16.28
N LEU A 50 12.74 28.84 -15.40
CA LEU A 50 11.89 27.65 -15.36
C LEU A 50 11.09 27.50 -16.65
N SER A 51 10.59 28.61 -17.19
CA SER A 51 9.98 28.66 -18.51
C SER A 51 10.84 28.05 -19.62
N GLN A 52 12.14 28.34 -19.64
CA GLN A 52 13.08 27.75 -20.60
C GLN A 52 13.37 26.27 -20.31
N VAL A 53 13.39 25.88 -19.04
CA VAL A 53 13.61 24.48 -18.61
C VAL A 53 12.42 23.59 -18.99
N LEU A 54 11.20 24.13 -18.90
CA LEU A 54 9.97 23.46 -19.30
C LEU A 54 9.80 23.36 -20.82
N ALA A 55 10.58 24.12 -21.60
CA ALA A 55 10.54 24.04 -23.05
C ALA A 55 11.30 22.82 -23.58
N GLY A 56 10.62 21.97 -24.34
CA GLY A 56 11.20 20.78 -24.97
C GLY A 56 11.68 19.73 -23.97
N ASN A 57 12.83 19.10 -24.24
CA ASN A 57 13.38 18.00 -23.41
C ASN A 57 14.38 18.50 -22.34
N SER A 58 14.47 19.81 -22.10
CA SER A 58 15.48 20.40 -21.21
C SER A 58 15.35 19.90 -19.77
N LEU A 59 14.12 19.87 -19.22
CA LEU A 59 13.85 19.31 -17.90
C LEU A 59 14.36 17.87 -17.76
N GLU A 60 14.12 17.02 -18.77
CA GLU A 60 14.56 15.62 -18.71
C GLU A 60 16.08 15.48 -18.69
N LEU A 61 16.78 16.30 -19.48
CA LEU A 61 18.24 16.31 -19.52
C LEU A 61 18.84 16.81 -18.20
N ILE A 62 18.24 17.85 -17.60
CA ILE A 62 18.65 18.37 -16.29
C ILE A 62 18.45 17.31 -15.21
N LEU A 63 17.32 16.59 -15.22
CA LEU A 63 17.06 15.51 -14.27
C LEU A 63 18.01 14.31 -14.48
N ALA A 64 18.34 13.98 -15.73
CA ALA A 64 19.35 12.96 -16.03
C ALA A 64 20.73 13.36 -15.51
N ALA A 65 21.18 14.59 -15.74
CA ALA A 65 22.43 15.12 -15.20
C ALA A 65 22.43 15.11 -13.67
N ALA A 66 21.34 15.57 -13.03
CA ALA A 66 21.21 15.55 -11.57
C ALA A 66 21.24 14.14 -10.99
N SER A 67 20.71 13.16 -11.72
CA SER A 67 20.76 11.75 -11.33
C SER A 67 22.18 11.19 -11.40
N VAL A 68 22.91 11.47 -12.48
CA VAL A 68 24.32 11.03 -12.68
C VAL A 68 25.25 11.67 -11.65
N GLU A 69 25.05 12.95 -11.33
CA GLU A 69 25.83 13.65 -10.31
C GLU A 69 25.43 13.29 -8.86
N GLY A 70 24.35 12.53 -8.66
CA GLY A 70 23.80 12.25 -7.32
C GLY A 70 23.19 13.46 -6.62
N LYS A 71 22.84 14.52 -7.39
CA LYS A 71 22.25 15.78 -6.89
C LYS A 71 20.73 15.86 -7.08
N LEU A 72 20.08 14.81 -7.58
CA LEU A 72 18.63 14.78 -7.83
C LEU A 72 17.82 15.18 -6.58
N ARG A 73 18.12 14.60 -5.42
CA ARG A 73 17.41 14.91 -4.16
C ARG A 73 17.59 16.36 -3.73
N MET A 74 18.81 16.90 -3.87
CA MET A 74 19.09 18.30 -3.59
C MET A 74 18.30 19.23 -4.51
N PHE A 75 18.24 18.91 -5.81
CA PHE A 75 17.45 19.66 -6.78
C PHE A 75 15.97 19.65 -6.41
N VAL A 76 15.40 18.49 -6.08
CA VAL A 76 14.00 18.36 -5.68
C VAL A 76 13.70 19.13 -4.39
N SER A 77 14.53 18.97 -3.35
CA SER A 77 14.35 19.70 -2.08
C SER A 77 14.32 21.22 -2.28
N LYS A 78 15.18 21.75 -3.17
CA LYS A 78 15.15 23.16 -3.55
C LYS A 78 13.86 23.53 -4.28
N VAL A 79 13.40 22.72 -5.24
CA VAL A 79 12.15 22.99 -5.97
C VAL A 79 10.94 22.98 -5.02
N ILE A 80 10.88 22.06 -4.07
CA ILE A 80 9.85 22.01 -3.01
C ILE A 80 9.87 23.30 -2.18
N LYS A 81 11.05 23.74 -1.75
CA LYS A 81 11.19 24.98 -0.97
C LYS A 81 10.62 26.19 -1.72
N PHE A 82 10.83 26.29 -3.03
CA PHE A 82 10.25 27.36 -3.84
C PHE A 82 8.74 27.21 -4.01
N ASN A 83 8.23 25.98 -4.19
CA ASN A 83 6.80 25.72 -4.23
C ASN A 83 6.12 26.19 -2.93
N GLU A 84 6.71 25.86 -1.78
CA GLU A 84 6.26 26.29 -0.46
C GLU A 84 6.22 27.82 -0.30
N PHE A 85 7.25 28.54 -0.75
CA PHE A 85 7.24 30.01 -0.70
C PHE A 85 6.19 30.62 -1.63
N SER A 86 5.94 30.00 -2.79
CA SER A 86 4.98 30.51 -3.77
C SER A 86 3.51 30.21 -3.46
N LYS A 87 3.22 29.41 -2.42
CA LYS A 87 1.83 29.02 -2.10
C LYS A 87 0.98 30.15 -1.50
N GLN A 88 1.61 31.12 -0.83
CA GLN A 88 0.90 32.22 -0.19
C GLN A 88 0.49 33.30 -1.20
N ILE A 89 -0.77 33.74 -1.12
CA ILE A 89 -1.30 34.87 -1.87
C ILE A 89 -1.28 36.10 -0.95
N ASN A 90 -0.24 36.93 -1.07
CA ASN A 90 -0.16 38.20 -0.34
C ASN A 90 -0.73 39.32 -1.20
N LEU A 91 -2.01 39.66 -1.02
CA LEU A 91 -2.67 40.75 -1.75
C LEU A 91 -2.12 42.15 -1.43
N GLN A 92 -1.29 42.27 -0.39
CA GLN A 92 -0.53 43.49 -0.11
C GLN A 92 0.61 43.71 -1.11
N ASP A 93 1.09 42.63 -1.75
CA ASP A 93 2.06 42.72 -2.83
C ASP A 93 1.35 43.18 -4.11
N GLY A 94 1.98 44.05 -4.90
CA GLY A 94 1.36 44.55 -6.13
C GLY A 94 0.95 43.42 -7.09
N ALA A 95 -0.14 43.60 -7.85
CA ALA A 95 -0.76 42.57 -8.70
C ALA A 95 0.22 41.77 -9.61
N LYS A 96 1.32 42.40 -10.05
CA LYS A 96 2.38 41.74 -10.82
C LYS A 96 3.12 40.66 -10.01
N SER A 97 3.41 40.91 -8.74
CA SER A 97 4.11 39.97 -7.86
C SER A 97 3.21 38.78 -7.52
N VAL A 98 1.93 39.03 -7.21
CA VAL A 98 0.95 37.96 -6.96
C VAL A 98 0.84 37.00 -8.15
N ARG A 99 0.72 37.54 -9.37
CA ARG A 99 0.69 36.71 -10.59
C ARG A 99 2.00 35.95 -10.82
N THR A 100 3.14 36.57 -10.52
CA THR A 100 4.46 35.91 -10.63
C THR A 100 4.57 34.73 -9.67
N ASN A 101 4.11 34.89 -8.42
CA ASN A 101 4.09 33.83 -7.42
C ASN A 101 3.15 32.68 -7.82
N ALA A 102 1.95 33.00 -8.33
CA ALA A 102 1.04 31.99 -8.85
C ALA A 102 1.69 31.15 -9.97
N VAL A 103 2.32 31.80 -10.95
CA VAL A 103 3.02 31.08 -12.03
C VAL A 103 4.19 30.24 -11.51
N LEU A 104 4.94 30.73 -10.52
CA LEU A 104 6.01 29.94 -9.88
C LEU A 104 5.47 28.71 -9.16
N PHE A 105 4.35 28.85 -8.44
CA PHE A 105 3.69 27.73 -7.79
C PHE A 105 3.28 26.68 -8.82
N ASP A 106 2.61 27.11 -9.90
CA ASP A 106 2.19 26.23 -11.00
C ASP A 106 3.35 25.43 -11.60
N MET A 107 4.42 26.13 -12.00
CA MET A 107 5.59 25.53 -12.66
C MET A 107 6.29 24.54 -11.74
N THR A 108 6.52 24.92 -10.48
CA THR A 108 7.21 24.06 -9.53
C THR A 108 6.36 22.84 -9.15
N PHE A 109 5.04 23.00 -8.99
CA PHE A 109 4.12 21.89 -8.75
C PHE A 109 4.11 20.89 -9.92
N LEU A 110 4.02 21.37 -11.16
CA LEU A 110 4.09 20.55 -12.37
C LEU A 110 5.42 19.79 -12.45
N MET A 111 6.54 20.47 -12.22
CA MET A 111 7.86 19.85 -12.22
C MET A 111 7.95 18.74 -11.18
N LEU A 112 7.48 18.99 -9.96
CA LEU A 112 7.51 18.01 -8.88
C LEU A 112 6.66 16.78 -9.21
N CYS A 113 5.44 16.97 -9.74
CA CYS A 113 4.59 15.87 -10.23
C CYS A 113 5.31 15.02 -11.29
N PHE A 114 5.93 15.68 -12.27
CA PHE A 114 6.69 15.00 -13.33
C PHE A 114 7.90 14.22 -12.78
N ILE A 115 8.65 14.82 -11.85
CA ILE A 115 9.79 14.19 -11.21
C ILE A 115 9.34 12.96 -10.40
N THR A 116 8.28 13.08 -9.59
CA THR A 116 7.70 11.95 -8.86
C THR A 116 7.31 10.82 -9.79
N GLN A 117 6.59 11.11 -10.87
CA GLN A 117 6.23 10.08 -11.84
C GLN A 117 7.44 9.40 -12.51
N LYS A 118 8.57 10.09 -12.64
CA LYS A 118 9.76 9.56 -13.32
C LYS A 118 10.64 8.70 -12.41
N TYR A 119 10.78 9.07 -11.13
CA TYR A 119 11.71 8.40 -10.20
C TYR A 119 11.03 7.66 -9.04
N GLY A 120 9.72 7.86 -8.86
CA GLY A 120 8.92 7.30 -7.78
C GLY A 120 9.08 8.07 -6.47
N TYR A 121 7.99 8.15 -5.71
CA TYR A 121 7.90 8.86 -4.42
C TYR A 121 9.03 8.46 -3.45
N GLN A 122 9.21 7.17 -3.18
CA GLN A 122 10.20 6.67 -2.19
C GLN A 122 11.67 6.97 -2.56
N SER A 123 11.98 7.16 -3.84
CA SER A 123 13.35 7.43 -4.29
C SER A 123 13.76 8.89 -4.01
N ILE A 124 12.78 9.79 -4.05
CA ILE A 124 12.96 11.23 -4.01
C ILE A 124 12.86 11.75 -2.58
N PHE A 125 11.87 11.26 -1.81
CA PHE A 125 11.60 11.69 -0.44
C PHE A 125 12.26 10.74 0.58
N LEU A 126 12.84 11.29 1.65
CA LEU A 126 13.41 10.49 2.74
C LEU A 126 12.33 10.05 3.73
N ASP A 127 12.48 8.86 4.30
CA ASP A 127 11.73 8.44 5.49
C ASP A 127 12.06 9.40 6.64
N GLY A 128 11.11 10.27 7.00
CA GLY A 128 11.25 11.25 8.09
C GLY A 128 11.04 12.73 7.72
N GLY A 129 10.76 13.06 6.45
CA GLY A 129 10.33 14.41 6.06
C GLY A 129 8.80 14.55 6.12
N ASN A 130 8.28 15.03 7.24
CA ASN A 130 6.92 15.57 7.32
C ASN A 130 7.07 17.08 7.46
N ASP A 131 6.49 17.87 6.55
CA ASP A 131 5.81 19.16 6.84
C ASP A 131 5.52 20.01 5.58
N THR A 132 5.95 19.62 4.38
CA THR A 132 5.61 20.38 3.16
C THR A 132 4.27 19.94 2.55
N PHE A 133 3.55 20.90 1.97
CA PHE A 133 2.28 20.68 1.28
C PHE A 133 2.46 19.68 0.13
N PHE A 134 3.47 19.86 -0.73
CA PHE A 134 3.65 18.97 -1.88
C PHE A 134 3.94 17.53 -1.45
N GLU A 135 4.76 17.31 -0.43
CA GLU A 135 5.04 15.96 0.09
C GLU A 135 3.78 15.28 0.62
N LYS A 136 2.95 16.01 1.37
CA LYS A 136 1.67 15.52 1.91
C LYS A 136 0.71 15.19 0.77
N TRP A 137 0.50 16.14 -0.15
CA TRP A 137 -0.35 15.97 -1.32
C TRP A 137 0.13 14.80 -2.17
N CYS A 138 1.44 14.67 -2.41
CA CYS A 138 1.99 13.60 -3.22
C CYS A 138 1.76 12.22 -2.59
N ARG A 139 1.98 12.10 -1.27
CA ARG A 139 1.75 10.86 -0.52
C ARG A 139 0.28 10.42 -0.58
N GLN A 140 -0.64 11.37 -0.46
CA GLN A 140 -2.09 11.11 -0.36
C GLN A 140 -2.77 11.00 -1.74
N CYS A 141 -2.36 11.81 -2.72
CA CYS A 141 -3.10 12.03 -3.96
C CYS A 141 -2.39 11.54 -5.22
N MET A 142 -1.06 11.54 -5.28
CA MET A 142 -0.35 11.26 -6.53
C MET A 142 -0.58 9.80 -6.99
N VAL A 143 -1.10 9.64 -8.20
CA VAL A 143 -1.33 8.34 -8.82
C VAL A 143 0.01 7.79 -9.33
N GLU A 144 0.41 6.62 -8.82
CA GLU A 144 1.61 5.90 -9.22
C GLU A 144 1.27 4.42 -9.50
N LEU A 145 1.96 3.82 -10.47
CA LEU A 145 1.79 2.41 -10.81
C LEU A 145 2.04 1.50 -9.58
N GLY A 146 1.04 0.69 -9.23
CA GLY A 146 1.12 -0.25 -8.10
C GLY A 146 0.99 0.38 -6.70
N ASN A 147 0.56 1.64 -6.62
CA ASN A 147 0.30 2.37 -5.38
C ASN A 147 -1.09 3.06 -5.44
N PRO A 148 -2.20 2.28 -5.42
CA PRO A 148 -3.55 2.84 -5.48
C PRO A 148 -3.80 3.77 -4.28
N LYS A 149 -4.50 4.89 -4.52
CA LYS A 149 -4.83 5.88 -3.49
C LYS A 149 -6.30 5.79 -3.14
N SER A 150 -6.62 5.91 -1.85
CA SER A 150 -8.01 5.93 -1.41
C SER A 150 -8.65 7.28 -1.73
N HIS A 151 -9.68 7.27 -2.58
CA HIS A 151 -10.47 8.46 -2.91
C HIS A 151 -11.18 9.04 -1.67
N GLU A 152 -11.58 8.21 -0.71
CA GLU A 152 -12.18 8.65 0.56
C GLU A 152 -11.17 9.38 1.46
N THR A 153 -9.93 8.88 1.52
CA THR A 153 -8.87 9.52 2.32
C THR A 153 -8.54 10.91 1.81
N MET A 154 -8.55 11.12 0.48
CA MET A 154 -8.36 12.45 -0.12
C MET A 154 -9.45 13.44 0.28
N MET A 155 -10.68 12.96 0.48
CA MET A 155 -11.81 13.80 0.87
C MET A 155 -11.73 14.26 2.33
N GLY A 156 -11.03 13.52 3.21
CA GLY A 156 -10.91 13.86 4.62
C GLY A 156 -10.21 15.20 4.91
N GLU A 157 -9.43 15.71 3.95
CA GLU A 157 -8.71 16.99 4.06
C GLU A 157 -9.51 18.17 3.45
N CYS A 158 -10.63 17.90 2.76
CA CYS A 158 -11.43 18.92 2.08
C CYS A 158 -12.37 19.63 3.08
N ASP A 159 -12.26 20.96 3.15
CA ASP A 159 -13.21 21.80 3.89
C ASP A 159 -14.43 22.15 3.00
N PRO A 160 -15.66 21.71 3.36
CA PRO A 160 -16.86 21.96 2.57
C PRO A 160 -17.12 23.44 2.27
N SER A 161 -16.85 24.35 3.21
CA SER A 161 -17.10 25.79 3.01
C SER A 161 -16.17 26.38 1.96
N LYS A 162 -14.91 25.90 1.90
CA LYS A 162 -13.95 26.33 0.88
C LYS A 162 -14.27 25.74 -0.49
N VAL A 163 -14.78 24.51 -0.53
CA VAL A 163 -15.24 23.85 -1.78
C VAL A 163 -16.40 24.63 -2.39
N GLU A 164 -17.39 25.01 -1.60
CA GLU A 164 -18.56 25.78 -2.06
C GLU A 164 -18.15 27.18 -2.57
N ALA A 165 -17.27 27.87 -1.83
CA ALA A 165 -16.73 29.16 -2.25
C ALA A 165 -15.96 29.06 -3.58
N LEU A 166 -15.12 28.02 -3.72
CA LEU A 166 -14.36 27.77 -4.95
C LEU A 166 -15.28 27.46 -6.15
N LEU A 167 -16.31 26.63 -5.96
CA LEU A 167 -17.28 26.32 -7.01
C LEU A 167 -18.04 27.57 -7.47
N THR A 168 -18.42 28.43 -6.53
CA THR A 168 -19.09 29.70 -6.83
C THR A 168 -18.19 30.63 -7.65
N ALA A 169 -16.91 30.77 -7.26
CA ALA A 169 -15.94 31.56 -8.00
C ALA A 169 -15.71 31.03 -9.42
N ILE A 170 -15.60 29.71 -9.58
CA ILE A 170 -15.41 29.04 -10.88
C ILE A 170 -16.64 29.24 -11.77
N ASP A 171 -17.85 29.14 -11.23
CA ASP A 171 -19.09 29.28 -11.99
C ASP A 171 -19.34 30.73 -12.44
N ASN A 172 -18.95 31.71 -11.60
CA ASN A 172 -18.98 33.13 -11.94
C ASN A 172 -17.85 33.56 -12.91
N GLY A 173 -16.87 32.69 -13.17
CA GLY A 173 -15.71 33.00 -14.01
C GLY A 173 -14.72 33.97 -13.36
N GLU A 174 -14.63 33.98 -12.03
CA GLU A 174 -13.69 34.82 -11.29
C GLU A 174 -12.25 34.32 -11.45
N ASP A 175 -11.29 35.25 -11.57
CA ASP A 175 -9.87 34.89 -11.59
C ASP A 175 -9.44 34.47 -10.18
N LEU A 176 -9.15 33.18 -10.00
CA LEU A 176 -8.78 32.58 -8.71
C LEU A 176 -7.54 33.20 -8.07
N ILE A 177 -6.73 33.93 -8.84
CA ILE A 177 -5.60 34.72 -8.33
C ILE A 177 -6.06 35.79 -7.32
N ASN A 178 -7.31 36.23 -7.40
CA ASN A 178 -7.89 37.25 -6.52
C ASN A 178 -8.54 36.66 -5.25
N CYS A 179 -8.54 35.34 -5.08
CA CYS A 179 -9.07 34.73 -3.86
C CYS A 179 -8.11 34.95 -2.68
N ASP A 180 -8.66 35.21 -1.49
CA ASP A 180 -7.92 35.30 -0.22
C ASP A 180 -7.36 33.95 0.28
N THR A 181 -7.42 32.91 -0.55
CA THR A 181 -7.11 31.52 -0.17
C THR A 181 -5.78 31.10 -0.79
N SER A 182 -4.88 30.53 0.02
CA SER A 182 -3.58 30.08 -0.48
C SER A 182 -3.70 28.92 -1.48
N TRP A 183 -2.71 28.80 -2.37
CA TRP A 183 -2.76 27.82 -3.48
C TRP A 183 -2.82 26.36 -3.01
N ASP A 184 -2.19 26.04 -1.87
CA ASP A 184 -2.29 24.71 -1.25
C ASP A 184 -3.74 24.35 -0.88
N GLN A 185 -4.49 25.31 -0.37
CA GLN A 185 -5.90 25.13 -0.01
C GLN A 185 -6.77 25.02 -1.26
N ILE A 186 -6.50 25.83 -2.31
CA ILE A 186 -7.21 25.72 -3.59
C ILE A 186 -6.98 24.33 -4.22
N CYS A 187 -5.74 23.81 -4.20
CA CYS A 187 -5.41 22.47 -4.67
C CYS A 187 -6.09 21.35 -3.88
N ILE A 188 -6.39 21.53 -2.60
CA ILE A 188 -7.16 20.57 -1.80
C ILE A 188 -8.66 20.72 -2.13
N SER A 189 -9.18 21.94 -2.15
CA SER A 189 -10.59 22.22 -2.44
C SER A 189 -11.01 21.78 -3.85
N ILE A 190 -10.11 21.78 -4.84
CA ILE A 190 -10.43 21.32 -6.19
C ILE A 190 -10.77 19.81 -6.22
N ILE A 191 -10.22 19.01 -5.30
CA ILE A 191 -10.54 17.58 -5.17
C ILE A 191 -12.03 17.43 -4.78
N GLY A 192 -12.46 18.17 -3.75
CA GLY A 192 -13.86 18.20 -3.33
C GLY A 192 -14.78 18.78 -4.39
N ALA A 193 -14.38 19.87 -5.05
CA ALA A 193 -15.14 20.48 -6.15
C ALA A 193 -15.35 19.50 -7.31
N THR A 194 -14.32 18.70 -7.64
CA THR A 194 -14.42 17.69 -8.70
C THR A 194 -15.43 16.60 -8.35
N ARG A 195 -15.46 16.14 -7.10
CA ARG A 195 -16.47 15.20 -6.60
C ARG A 195 -17.87 15.81 -6.73
N ASP A 196 -18.07 17.02 -6.24
CA ASP A 196 -19.39 17.64 -6.20
C ASP A 196 -19.94 17.91 -7.60
N VAL A 197 -19.09 18.33 -8.55
CA VAL A 197 -19.44 18.45 -9.97
C VAL A 197 -19.84 17.10 -10.56
N LEU A 198 -19.09 16.03 -10.26
CA LEU A 198 -19.40 14.70 -10.74
C LEU A 198 -20.72 14.17 -10.17
N VAL A 199 -20.93 14.28 -8.86
CA VAL A 199 -22.17 13.86 -8.18
C VAL A 199 -23.37 14.66 -8.69
N ALA A 200 -23.21 15.96 -8.89
CA ALA A 200 -24.23 16.81 -9.49
C ALA A 200 -24.56 16.38 -10.94
N TRP A 201 -23.55 15.99 -11.71
CA TRP A 201 -23.76 15.46 -13.05
C TRP A 201 -24.42 14.07 -13.02
N GLU A 202 -24.07 13.21 -12.09
CA GLU A 202 -24.69 11.90 -11.84
C GLU A 202 -26.18 12.03 -11.51
N ASN A 203 -26.51 12.98 -10.63
CA ASN A 203 -27.88 13.31 -10.23
C ASN A 203 -28.66 14.16 -11.25
N SER A 204 -28.07 14.46 -12.41
CA SER A 204 -28.68 15.28 -13.46
C SER A 204 -29.04 16.71 -13.03
N THR A 205 -28.41 17.24 -11.98
CA THR A 205 -28.55 18.65 -11.58
C THR A 205 -27.70 19.56 -12.45
N LEU A 206 -26.56 19.07 -12.95
CA LEU A 206 -25.74 19.74 -13.96
C LEU A 206 -25.86 19.07 -15.33
N SER A 207 -25.93 19.89 -16.39
CA SER A 207 -25.85 19.39 -17.76
C SER A 207 -24.39 19.14 -18.18
N SER A 208 -24.20 18.37 -19.25
CA SER A 208 -22.86 18.15 -19.85
C SER A 208 -22.16 19.47 -20.22
N ASN A 209 -22.92 20.49 -20.62
CA ASN A 209 -22.38 21.80 -20.96
C ASN A 209 -21.90 22.57 -19.73
N ASP A 210 -22.61 22.46 -18.60
CA ASP A 210 -22.22 23.12 -17.35
C ASP A 210 -20.94 22.48 -16.80
N VAL A 211 -20.86 21.14 -16.80
CA VAL A 211 -19.65 20.40 -16.43
C VAL A 211 -18.47 20.82 -17.31
N LYS A 212 -18.68 20.92 -18.63
CA LYS A 212 -17.65 21.38 -19.56
C LYS A 212 -17.17 22.79 -19.21
N ARG A 213 -18.09 23.74 -18.96
CA ARG A 213 -17.77 25.12 -18.58
C ARG A 213 -16.93 25.18 -17.32
N ILE A 214 -17.33 24.45 -16.28
CA ILE A 214 -16.64 24.40 -14.99
C ILE A 214 -15.21 23.85 -15.16
N LEU A 215 -15.05 22.74 -15.87
CA LEU A 215 -13.73 22.13 -16.12
C LEU A 215 -12.83 23.02 -17.00
N ASP A 216 -13.41 23.73 -17.98
CA ASP A 216 -12.68 24.67 -18.81
C ASP A 216 -12.16 25.85 -17.99
N SER A 217 -12.95 26.35 -17.04
CA SER A 217 -12.58 27.41 -16.10
C SER A 217 -11.44 26.99 -15.15
N MET A 218 -11.50 25.76 -14.61
CA MET A 218 -10.40 25.18 -13.82
C MET A 218 -9.08 25.15 -14.59
N ARG A 219 -9.14 24.78 -15.87
CA ARG A 219 -7.95 24.66 -16.73
C ARG A 219 -7.40 26.02 -17.16
N SER A 220 -8.25 27.04 -17.37
CA SER A 220 -7.80 28.38 -17.76
C SER A 220 -7.12 29.14 -16.62
N SER A 221 -7.42 28.81 -15.36
CA SER A 221 -6.80 29.47 -14.21
C SER A 221 -5.36 29.01 -13.97
N MET A 222 -5.15 27.72 -13.67
CA MET A 222 -3.82 27.15 -13.40
C MET A 222 -3.76 25.67 -13.81
N PHE A 223 -2.58 25.21 -14.24
CA PHE A 223 -2.39 23.84 -14.73
C PHE A 223 -2.19 22.81 -13.61
N CYS A 224 -1.89 23.23 -12.38
CA CYS A 224 -1.91 22.36 -11.20
C CYS A 224 -3.32 21.89 -10.82
N LEU A 225 -4.38 22.66 -11.13
CA LEU A 225 -5.77 22.33 -10.74
C LEU A 225 -6.30 21.10 -11.49
N PRO A 226 -6.17 20.99 -12.83
CA PRO A 226 -6.50 19.76 -13.55
C PRO A 226 -5.78 18.51 -13.02
N ILE A 227 -4.53 18.65 -12.57
CA ILE A 227 -3.77 17.51 -12.03
C ILE A 227 -4.39 17.02 -10.72
N CYS A 228 -4.77 17.94 -9.82
CA CYS A 228 -5.43 17.60 -8.57
C CYS A 228 -6.81 16.96 -8.80
N ALA A 229 -7.60 17.52 -9.73
CA ALA A 229 -8.89 16.97 -10.14
C ALA A 229 -8.76 15.54 -10.71
N VAL A 230 -7.81 15.34 -11.64
CA VAL A 230 -7.53 14.03 -12.24
C VAL A 230 -7.03 13.04 -11.20
N ALA A 231 -6.17 13.44 -10.26
CA ALA A 231 -5.66 12.54 -9.22
C ALA A 231 -6.80 11.89 -8.42
N TRP A 232 -7.82 12.69 -8.07
CA TRP A 232 -9.02 12.17 -7.43
C TRP A 232 -9.87 11.31 -8.37
N LEU A 233 -10.17 11.78 -9.60
CA LEU A 233 -10.94 11.02 -10.59
C LEU A 233 -10.31 9.65 -10.86
N CYS A 234 -8.99 9.61 -11.01
CA CYS A 234 -8.23 8.39 -11.21
C CYS A 234 -8.39 7.41 -10.04
N SER A 235 -8.38 7.91 -8.82
CA SER A 235 -8.56 7.09 -7.61
C SER A 235 -9.99 6.62 -7.44
N TYR A 236 -10.98 7.45 -7.78
CA TYR A 236 -12.40 7.09 -7.78
C TYR A 236 -12.73 6.04 -8.84
N MET A 237 -12.18 6.17 -10.05
CA MET A 237 -12.39 5.19 -11.13
C MET A 237 -11.89 3.78 -10.78
N GLN A 238 -10.94 3.63 -9.85
CA GLN A 238 -10.46 2.29 -9.42
C GLN A 238 -11.51 1.48 -8.65
N VAL A 239 -12.47 2.14 -8.02
CA VAL A 239 -13.51 1.47 -7.20
C VAL A 239 -14.87 1.39 -7.90
N LEU A 240 -15.00 2.01 -9.07
CA LEU A 240 -16.24 2.06 -9.82
C LEU A 240 -16.46 0.82 -10.69
N HIS A 241 -17.73 0.45 -10.85
CA HIS A 241 -18.15 -0.48 -11.90
C HIS A 241 -18.05 0.16 -13.29
N GLN A 242 -17.81 -0.66 -14.33
CA GLN A 242 -17.53 -0.18 -15.69
C GLN A 242 -18.62 0.74 -16.25
N ASP A 243 -19.88 0.49 -15.94
CA ASP A 243 -21.03 1.30 -16.41
C ASP A 243 -21.04 2.72 -15.84
N ALA A 244 -20.42 2.94 -14.67
CA ALA A 244 -20.32 4.24 -14.01
C ALA A 244 -19.10 5.05 -14.47
N LEU A 245 -18.15 4.44 -15.21
CA LEU A 245 -16.88 5.08 -15.57
C LEU A 245 -17.02 6.16 -16.65
N LEU A 246 -18.13 6.17 -17.41
CA LEU A 246 -18.29 7.05 -18.55
C LEU A 246 -18.17 8.54 -18.17
N LYS A 247 -18.83 8.97 -17.10
CA LYS A 247 -18.82 10.38 -16.64
C LYS A 247 -17.42 10.79 -16.12
N PRO A 248 -16.79 10.07 -15.18
CA PRO A 248 -15.41 10.35 -14.76
C PRO A 248 -14.41 10.40 -15.92
N LEU A 249 -14.47 9.44 -16.85
CA LEU A 249 -13.60 9.41 -18.03
C LEU A 249 -13.80 10.64 -18.90
N ASN A 250 -15.04 11.05 -19.14
CA ASN A 250 -15.35 12.26 -19.90
C ASN A 250 -14.80 13.53 -19.23
N MET A 251 -14.84 13.63 -17.90
CA MET A 251 -14.22 14.75 -17.17
C MET A 251 -12.71 14.78 -17.38
N VAL A 252 -12.02 13.64 -17.28
CA VAL A 252 -10.58 13.57 -17.55
C VAL A 252 -10.25 13.94 -19.00
N GLN A 253 -11.02 13.45 -19.97
CA GLN A 253 -10.83 13.82 -21.38
C GLN A 253 -11.06 15.31 -21.61
N GLN A 254 -12.06 15.90 -20.95
CA GLN A 254 -12.31 17.33 -21.05
C GLN A 254 -11.15 18.16 -20.49
N LEU A 255 -10.53 17.74 -19.38
CA LEU A 255 -9.33 18.38 -18.82
C LEU A 255 -8.10 18.25 -19.73
N LEU A 256 -8.01 17.17 -20.52
CA LEU A 256 -6.95 16.95 -21.51
C LEU A 256 -7.15 17.65 -22.86
N ASN A 257 -8.36 18.14 -23.15
CA ASN A 257 -8.65 18.82 -24.41
C ASN A 257 -7.79 20.09 -24.57
N VAL A 258 -7.52 20.47 -25.82
CA VAL A 258 -6.79 21.70 -26.14
C VAL A 258 -7.81 22.85 -26.13
N LEU A 259 -7.56 23.90 -25.32
CA LEU A 259 -8.36 25.13 -25.36
C LEU A 259 -8.21 25.79 -26.73
N PRO A 260 -9.27 26.38 -27.31
CA PRO A 260 -9.15 27.22 -28.49
C PRO A 260 -8.18 28.37 -28.20
N GLU A 261 -7.18 28.56 -29.07
CA GLU A 261 -6.23 29.67 -28.94
C GLU A 261 -7.00 30.99 -29.00
N THR A 262 -6.97 31.76 -27.91
CA THR A 262 -7.43 33.14 -27.93
C THR A 262 -6.24 34.01 -28.34
N GLU A 263 -6.43 34.98 -29.24
CA GLU A 263 -5.36 35.79 -29.85
C GLU A 263 -4.43 36.50 -28.82
N GLU A 264 -4.84 36.61 -27.56
CA GLU A 264 -4.07 37.19 -26.45
C GLU A 264 -3.08 36.21 -25.77
N SER A 265 -3.14 34.92 -26.06
CA SER A 265 -2.37 33.86 -25.40
C SER A 265 -1.10 33.42 -26.16
N GLN A 266 -0.39 34.39 -26.73
CA GLN A 266 0.83 34.18 -27.51
C GLN A 266 2.09 33.95 -26.66
N ASP A 267 1.94 33.51 -25.41
CA ASP A 267 3.06 33.16 -24.53
C ASP A 267 3.45 31.69 -24.73
N ASN A 268 4.57 31.46 -25.44
CA ASN A 268 5.18 30.14 -25.65
C ASN A 268 5.34 29.33 -24.34
N TYR A 269 5.41 30.01 -23.19
CA TYR A 269 5.54 29.41 -21.86
C TYR A 269 4.26 28.75 -21.36
N SER A 270 3.08 29.31 -21.68
CA SER A 270 1.80 28.69 -21.34
C SER A 270 1.64 27.33 -22.04
N LYS A 271 2.04 27.28 -23.32
CA LYS A 271 2.03 26.04 -24.12
C LYS A 271 2.92 24.95 -23.53
N CYS A 272 4.13 25.30 -23.08
CA CYS A 272 5.04 24.32 -22.46
C CYS A 272 4.44 23.73 -21.16
N ARG A 273 3.82 24.57 -20.32
CA ARG A 273 3.13 24.12 -19.10
C ARG A 273 1.94 23.21 -19.41
N GLN A 274 1.12 23.56 -20.40
CA GLN A 274 0.00 22.73 -20.85
C GLN A 274 0.49 21.36 -21.36
N VAL A 275 1.58 21.32 -22.13
CA VAL A 275 2.19 20.06 -22.60
C VAL A 275 2.62 19.20 -21.41
N LEU A 276 3.29 19.78 -20.41
CA LEU A 276 3.72 19.07 -19.22
C LEU A 276 2.53 18.55 -18.39
N MET A 277 1.50 19.38 -18.20
CA MET A 277 0.25 18.97 -17.54
C MET A 277 -0.38 17.77 -18.23
N CYS A 278 -0.52 17.82 -19.56
CA CYS A 278 -1.07 16.73 -20.36
C CYS A 278 -0.20 15.46 -20.26
N GLN A 279 1.13 15.58 -20.20
CA GLN A 279 2.03 14.44 -19.98
C GLN A 279 1.79 13.80 -18.62
N ILE A 280 1.68 14.61 -17.56
CA ILE A 280 1.43 14.13 -16.20
C ILE A 280 0.08 13.40 -16.12
N ILE A 281 -1.00 14.02 -16.61
CA ILE A 281 -2.35 13.45 -16.60
C ILE A 281 -2.41 12.16 -17.42
N ARG A 282 -1.80 12.12 -18.61
CA ARG A 282 -1.76 10.89 -19.43
C ARG A 282 -1.02 9.77 -18.72
N LYS A 283 0.06 10.08 -18.01
CA LYS A 283 0.76 9.09 -17.21
C LYS A 283 -0.09 8.58 -16.03
N MET A 284 -0.83 9.46 -15.35
CA MET A 284 -1.81 9.03 -14.33
C MET A 284 -2.84 8.07 -14.92
N GLN A 285 -3.37 8.35 -16.11
CA GLN A 285 -4.31 7.43 -16.80
C GLN A 285 -3.66 6.10 -17.19
N GLN A 286 -2.41 6.11 -17.65
CA GLN A 286 -1.67 4.89 -18.03
C GLN A 286 -1.35 4.02 -16.81
N ASP A 287 -0.99 4.63 -15.69
CA ASP A 287 -0.65 3.91 -14.46
C ASP A 287 -1.88 3.22 -13.82
N LEU A 288 -3.10 3.66 -14.16
CA LEU A 288 -4.34 2.93 -13.85
C LEU A 288 -4.56 1.69 -14.73
N ASN A 289 -4.18 1.77 -16.00
CA ASN A 289 -4.44 0.78 -17.04
C ASN A 289 -3.12 0.37 -17.70
N PRO A 290 -2.29 -0.49 -17.06
CA PRO A 290 -1.01 -0.86 -17.63
C PRO A 290 -1.23 -1.47 -19.02
N PRO A 291 -0.51 -1.00 -20.07
CA PRO A 291 -0.69 -1.47 -21.44
C PRO A 291 -0.22 -2.92 -21.55
N THR A 292 -1.14 -3.83 -21.31
CA THR A 292 -1.08 -5.18 -21.85
C THR A 292 -1.87 -5.09 -23.15
N MET A 293 -1.16 -4.84 -24.27
CA MET A 293 -1.55 -4.94 -25.69
C MET A 293 -1.18 -3.68 -26.53
N PRO A 294 -0.71 -3.87 -27.79
CA PRO A 294 -0.15 -2.81 -28.61
C PRO A 294 -1.23 -1.90 -29.22
N SER A 295 -0.80 -0.68 -29.53
CA SER A 295 -1.53 0.45 -30.10
C SER A 295 -2.73 0.15 -31.02
N LYS A 296 -3.89 0.73 -30.67
CA LYS A 296 -4.76 1.58 -31.52
C LYS A 296 -5.84 2.25 -30.63
N PRO A 297 -6.29 3.49 -30.93
CA PRO A 297 -7.35 4.13 -30.18
C PRO A 297 -8.69 3.58 -30.70
N SER A 298 -9.13 2.48 -30.13
CA SER A 298 -10.44 1.90 -30.42
C SER A 298 -11.14 1.63 -29.10
N HIS A 299 -12.23 2.38 -28.90
CA HIS A 299 -13.26 2.26 -27.87
C HIS A 299 -13.42 0.83 -27.34
N SER A 300 -12.62 0.48 -26.34
CA SER A 300 -12.69 -0.74 -25.54
C SER A 300 -11.72 -0.56 -24.38
N ILE A 301 -11.99 0.44 -23.57
CA ILE A 301 -11.22 0.72 -22.36
C ILE A 301 -11.85 -0.15 -21.27
N ILE A 302 -11.07 -1.13 -20.81
CA ILE A 302 -11.33 -2.07 -19.70
C ILE A 302 -11.92 -3.42 -20.13
N SER A 303 -11.19 -4.49 -19.80
CA SER A 303 -11.63 -5.87 -19.92
C SER A 303 -12.94 -6.04 -19.13
N LYS A 304 -13.92 -6.73 -19.73
CA LYS A 304 -15.22 -7.04 -19.11
C LYS A 304 -15.11 -8.06 -17.99
N ASP A 305 -13.90 -8.53 -17.70
CA ASP A 305 -13.67 -9.70 -16.90
C ASP A 305 -13.60 -9.26 -15.43
N SER A 306 -14.42 -9.91 -14.61
CA SER A 306 -14.47 -9.73 -13.16
C SER A 306 -13.07 -9.84 -12.55
N ILE A 307 -12.86 -9.22 -11.38
CA ILE A 307 -11.57 -9.29 -10.66
C ILE A 307 -11.12 -10.76 -10.48
N LEU A 308 -12.08 -11.68 -10.33
CA LEU A 308 -11.85 -13.13 -10.29
C LEU A 308 -11.25 -13.66 -11.61
N GLU A 309 -11.84 -13.32 -12.74
CA GLU A 309 -11.37 -13.74 -14.08
C GLU A 309 -10.01 -13.14 -14.43
N GLN A 310 -9.61 -12.05 -13.78
CA GLN A 310 -8.24 -11.52 -13.89
C GLN A 310 -7.26 -12.21 -12.94
N LEU A 311 -7.71 -12.66 -11.77
CA LEU A 311 -6.88 -13.32 -10.76
C LEU A 311 -6.47 -14.73 -11.20
N ILE A 312 -7.41 -15.52 -11.75
CA ILE A 312 -7.19 -16.93 -12.10
C ILE A 312 -6.03 -17.11 -13.09
N PRO A 313 -5.97 -16.40 -14.24
CA PRO A 313 -4.87 -16.56 -15.20
C PRO A 313 -3.51 -16.14 -14.62
N ILE A 314 -3.50 -15.17 -13.70
CA ILE A 314 -2.28 -14.74 -13.02
C ILE A 314 -1.82 -15.84 -12.07
N TRP A 315 -2.73 -16.43 -11.30
CA TRP A 315 -2.44 -17.54 -10.41
C TRP A 315 -1.90 -18.76 -11.18
N GLU A 316 -2.58 -19.17 -12.25
CA GLU A 316 -2.17 -20.30 -13.10
C GLU A 316 -0.77 -20.07 -13.69
N SER A 317 -0.51 -18.86 -14.22
CA SER A 317 0.81 -18.51 -14.75
C SER A 317 1.92 -18.57 -13.70
N ILE A 318 1.68 -18.04 -12.49
CA ILE A 318 2.67 -18.09 -11.40
C ILE A 318 2.87 -19.54 -10.92
N LEU A 319 1.81 -20.34 -10.87
CA LEU A 319 1.87 -21.73 -10.46
C LEU A 319 2.65 -22.58 -11.46
N GLU A 320 2.48 -22.34 -12.77
CA GLU A 320 3.28 -22.97 -13.82
C GLU A 320 4.76 -22.55 -13.70
N GLU A 321 5.04 -21.24 -13.70
CA GLU A 321 6.40 -20.69 -13.66
C GLU A 321 7.14 -21.04 -12.36
N GLY A 322 6.43 -21.08 -11.23
CA GLY A 322 6.97 -21.35 -9.90
C GLY A 322 7.71 -20.22 -9.22
N TRP A 323 7.60 -19.01 -9.75
CA TRP A 323 8.16 -17.81 -9.14
C TRP A 323 7.27 -16.62 -9.45
N LEU A 324 7.35 -15.61 -8.59
CA LEU A 324 6.52 -14.43 -8.69
C LEU A 324 7.25 -13.33 -9.49
N ASN A 325 6.78 -13.06 -10.71
CA ASN A 325 7.33 -11.99 -11.53
C ASN A 325 6.82 -10.60 -11.09
N VAL A 326 7.58 -9.53 -11.38
CA VAL A 326 7.27 -8.16 -10.90
C VAL A 326 5.90 -7.68 -11.37
N LYS A 327 5.50 -8.01 -12.59
CA LYS A 327 4.21 -7.59 -13.16
C LYS A 327 3.04 -8.31 -12.47
N ALA A 328 3.18 -9.61 -12.23
CA ALA A 328 2.21 -10.43 -11.53
C ALA A 328 2.11 -10.03 -10.05
N ALA A 329 3.25 -9.73 -9.40
CA ALA A 329 3.29 -9.16 -8.06
C ALA A 329 2.51 -7.84 -7.95
N GLN A 330 2.74 -6.91 -8.88
CA GLN A 330 2.01 -5.65 -8.91
C GLN A 330 0.52 -5.85 -9.11
N LYS A 331 0.11 -6.73 -10.04
CA LYS A 331 -1.31 -7.03 -10.25
C LYS A 331 -1.96 -7.65 -9.03
N LEU A 332 -1.36 -8.68 -8.43
CA LEU A 332 -1.85 -9.32 -7.22
C LEU A 332 -1.92 -8.35 -6.03
N LYS A 333 -0.92 -7.48 -5.88
CA LYS A 333 -0.91 -6.42 -4.88
C LYS A 333 -2.07 -5.44 -5.09
N THR A 334 -2.30 -4.98 -6.33
CA THR A 334 -3.44 -4.14 -6.65
C THR A 334 -4.76 -4.86 -6.36
N THR A 335 -4.90 -6.14 -6.77
CA THR A 335 -6.09 -6.94 -6.50
C THR A 335 -6.37 -7.07 -5.00
N LEU A 336 -5.34 -7.28 -4.18
CA LEU A 336 -5.45 -7.32 -2.71
C LEU A 336 -6.00 -5.99 -2.16
N PHE A 337 -5.46 -4.85 -2.59
CA PHE A 337 -5.92 -3.54 -2.11
C PHE A 337 -7.28 -3.13 -2.65
N THR A 338 -7.66 -3.57 -3.85
CA THR A 338 -8.95 -3.23 -4.46
C THR A 338 -10.09 -4.12 -3.96
N ALA A 339 -9.87 -5.43 -3.82
CA ALA A 339 -10.91 -6.38 -3.42
C ALA A 339 -10.94 -6.68 -1.91
N GLY A 340 -9.90 -6.31 -1.17
CA GLY A 340 -9.75 -6.58 0.25
C GLY A 340 -9.14 -7.95 0.56
N SER A 341 -8.57 -8.08 1.77
CA SER A 341 -7.87 -9.29 2.23
C SER A 341 -8.77 -10.52 2.30
N ASP A 342 -10.02 -10.37 2.74
CA ASP A 342 -10.95 -11.50 2.90
C ASP A 342 -11.31 -12.15 1.57
N TRP A 343 -11.67 -11.33 0.58
CA TRP A 343 -11.95 -11.83 -0.77
C TRP A 343 -10.69 -12.43 -1.40
N PHE A 344 -9.55 -11.74 -1.28
CA PHE A 344 -8.31 -12.18 -1.90
C PHE A 344 -7.83 -13.52 -1.36
N VAL A 345 -7.75 -13.66 -0.03
CA VAL A 345 -7.35 -14.91 0.63
C VAL A 345 -8.35 -16.02 0.31
N ASN A 346 -9.66 -15.78 0.41
CA ASN A 346 -10.66 -16.81 0.14
C ASN A 346 -10.56 -17.39 -1.28
N ASN A 347 -10.38 -16.54 -2.30
CA ASN A 347 -10.28 -17.01 -3.68
C ASN A 347 -8.95 -17.74 -3.95
N LEU A 348 -7.82 -17.26 -3.43
CA LEU A 348 -6.54 -17.94 -3.59
C LEU A 348 -6.48 -19.29 -2.87
N ILE A 349 -7.09 -19.39 -1.68
CA ILE A 349 -7.21 -20.67 -0.97
C ILE A 349 -8.10 -21.63 -1.77
N LYS A 350 -9.23 -21.18 -2.33
CA LYS A 350 -10.05 -22.02 -3.22
C LYS A 350 -9.26 -22.55 -4.41
N GLU A 351 -8.45 -21.73 -5.06
CA GLU A 351 -7.60 -22.19 -6.16
C GLU A 351 -6.54 -23.21 -5.69
N MET A 352 -5.93 -23.01 -4.52
CA MET A 352 -5.01 -23.99 -3.92
C MET A 352 -5.71 -25.33 -3.62
N MET A 353 -6.93 -25.29 -3.10
CA MET A 353 -7.70 -26.50 -2.74
C MET A 353 -8.07 -27.35 -3.96
N LYS A 354 -8.04 -26.80 -5.19
CA LYS A 354 -8.24 -27.56 -6.43
C LYS A 354 -7.05 -28.45 -6.81
N LEU A 355 -5.85 -28.18 -6.27
CA LEU A 355 -4.65 -28.94 -6.59
C LEU A 355 -4.70 -30.33 -5.95
N GLN A 356 -4.26 -31.34 -6.70
CA GLN A 356 -4.34 -32.76 -6.28
C GLN A 356 -2.98 -33.33 -5.90
N TYR A 357 -1.90 -32.81 -6.48
CA TYR A 357 -0.55 -33.34 -6.26
C TYR A 357 0.16 -32.62 -5.12
N ARG A 358 0.84 -33.39 -4.28
CA ARG A 358 1.57 -32.88 -3.10
C ARG A 358 2.63 -31.84 -3.47
N ASP A 359 3.41 -32.10 -4.52
CA ASP A 359 4.50 -31.21 -4.93
C ASP A 359 3.97 -29.86 -5.43
N GLU A 360 2.83 -29.88 -6.15
CA GLU A 360 2.14 -28.67 -6.60
C GLU A 360 1.55 -27.89 -5.42
N LEU A 361 0.98 -28.59 -4.43
CA LEU A 361 0.49 -27.96 -3.20
C LEU A 361 1.61 -27.35 -2.36
N GLU A 362 2.75 -28.03 -2.22
CA GLU A 362 3.92 -27.47 -1.51
C GLU A 362 4.42 -26.21 -2.22
N LYS A 363 4.52 -26.24 -3.55
CA LYS A 363 4.83 -25.07 -4.39
C LYS A 363 3.82 -23.94 -4.22
N ALA A 364 2.52 -24.27 -4.22
CA ALA A 364 1.44 -23.31 -4.03
C ALA A 364 1.48 -22.66 -2.64
N VAL A 365 1.78 -23.42 -1.58
CA VAL A 365 1.93 -22.89 -0.22
C VAL A 365 3.07 -21.87 -0.16
N ASP A 366 4.23 -22.16 -0.76
CA ASP A 366 5.37 -21.24 -0.75
C ASP A 366 5.08 -19.96 -1.56
N LEU A 367 4.39 -20.09 -2.70
CA LEU A 367 3.94 -18.96 -3.52
C LEU A 367 2.90 -18.10 -2.79
N LEU A 368 1.87 -18.70 -2.19
CA LEU A 368 0.85 -17.99 -1.43
C LEU A 368 1.43 -17.31 -0.21
N PHE A 369 2.34 -17.97 0.50
CA PHE A 369 3.06 -17.36 1.60
C PHE A 369 3.81 -16.12 1.12
N ALA A 370 4.54 -16.19 0.00
CA ALA A 370 5.21 -15.01 -0.57
C ALA A 370 4.23 -13.90 -0.98
N ILE A 371 3.08 -14.24 -1.58
CA ILE A 371 2.05 -13.28 -1.98
C ILE A 371 1.42 -12.60 -0.76
N PHE A 372 1.15 -13.34 0.31
CA PHE A 372 0.55 -12.79 1.54
C PHE A 372 1.49 -11.79 2.24
N HIS A 373 2.80 -11.77 1.95
CA HIS A 373 3.69 -10.73 2.47
C HIS A 373 3.44 -9.33 1.89
N PHE A 374 2.56 -9.16 0.90
CA PHE A 374 2.10 -7.83 0.52
C PHE A 374 1.37 -7.11 1.67
N ASP A 375 0.64 -7.86 2.49
CA ASP A 375 0.06 -7.42 3.76
C ASP A 375 -0.14 -8.65 4.66
N ILE A 376 0.92 -9.05 5.36
CA ILE A 376 0.94 -10.31 6.11
C ILE A 376 -0.06 -10.30 7.27
N GLU A 377 -0.27 -9.15 7.92
CA GLU A 377 -1.18 -9.05 9.07
C GLU A 377 -2.64 -9.21 8.62
N SER A 378 -3.07 -8.45 7.62
CA SER A 378 -4.45 -8.52 7.12
C SER A 378 -4.74 -9.87 6.46
N CYS A 379 -3.80 -10.42 5.69
CA CYS A 379 -3.97 -11.74 5.07
C CYS A 379 -4.02 -12.87 6.12
N THR A 380 -3.23 -12.77 7.19
CA THR A 380 -3.27 -13.76 8.28
C THR A 380 -4.59 -13.71 9.03
N LEU A 381 -5.11 -12.50 9.33
CA LEU A 381 -6.42 -12.36 9.97
C LEU A 381 -7.54 -12.96 9.10
N ALA A 382 -7.58 -12.60 7.82
CA ALA A 382 -8.53 -13.16 6.85
C ALA A 382 -8.45 -14.70 6.79
N LEU A 383 -7.23 -15.26 6.78
CA LEU A 383 -7.01 -16.70 6.77
C LEU A 383 -7.54 -17.38 8.04
N LEU A 384 -7.29 -16.80 9.22
CA LEU A 384 -7.78 -17.31 10.50
C LEU A 384 -9.31 -17.27 10.60
N GLU A 385 -9.95 -16.26 10.02
CA GLU A 385 -11.41 -16.13 9.95
C GLU A 385 -12.05 -17.08 8.93
N LEU A 386 -11.29 -17.46 7.90
CA LEU A 386 -11.71 -18.45 6.90
C LEU A 386 -11.69 -19.89 7.46
N MET A 387 -10.78 -20.21 8.39
CA MET A 387 -10.61 -21.57 8.93
C MET A 387 -11.90 -22.19 9.51
N PRO A 388 -12.69 -21.48 10.33
CA PRO A 388 -13.99 -21.98 10.78
C PRO A 388 -14.95 -22.36 9.64
N GLN A 389 -14.88 -21.69 8.48
CA GLN A 389 -15.75 -22.02 7.35
C GLN A 389 -15.41 -23.41 6.81
N TYR A 390 -14.13 -23.73 6.63
CA TYR A 390 -13.69 -25.07 6.22
C TYR A 390 -14.03 -26.16 7.24
N LEU A 391 -14.06 -25.81 8.53
CA LEU A 391 -14.34 -26.77 9.61
C LEU A 391 -15.84 -27.03 9.83
N PHE A 392 -16.70 -26.01 9.72
CA PHE A 392 -18.11 -26.12 10.10
C PHE A 392 -19.09 -26.07 8.91
N ASN A 393 -18.67 -25.62 7.73
CA ASN A 393 -19.54 -25.60 6.56
C ASN A 393 -19.48 -26.97 5.85
N PRO A 394 -20.56 -27.76 5.83
CA PRO A 394 -20.56 -29.10 5.25
C PRO A 394 -20.23 -29.10 3.75
N ASP A 395 -20.56 -28.05 3.01
CA ASP A 395 -20.32 -27.99 1.56
C ASP A 395 -18.82 -27.80 1.24
N ILE A 396 -18.12 -27.02 2.06
CA ILE A 396 -16.69 -26.71 1.89
C ILE A 396 -15.81 -27.78 2.54
N ASN A 397 -16.27 -28.37 3.64
CA ASN A 397 -15.59 -29.44 4.35
C ASN A 397 -15.29 -30.65 3.45
N VAL A 398 -16.08 -30.84 2.39
CA VAL A 398 -15.83 -31.90 1.40
C VAL A 398 -14.44 -31.78 0.77
N GLU A 399 -13.93 -30.57 0.60
CA GLU A 399 -12.61 -30.26 0.02
C GLU A 399 -11.45 -30.47 1.00
N LEU A 400 -11.74 -30.55 2.30
CA LEU A 400 -10.74 -30.74 3.36
C LEU A 400 -10.34 -32.23 3.39
N VAL A 401 -9.47 -32.66 2.49
CA VAL A 401 -8.92 -34.04 2.39
C VAL A 401 -7.38 -33.97 2.26
N GLU A 402 -6.67 -35.05 2.55
CA GLU A 402 -5.22 -35.12 2.27
C GLU A 402 -4.98 -35.21 0.76
N PRO A 403 -3.98 -34.50 0.19
CA PRO A 403 -2.94 -33.68 0.85
C PRO A 403 -3.31 -32.22 1.19
N GLN A 404 -4.50 -31.73 0.81
CA GLN A 404 -4.89 -30.31 0.92
C GLN A 404 -4.96 -29.81 2.38
N GLN A 405 -5.45 -30.64 3.31
CA GLN A 405 -5.51 -30.28 4.73
C GLN A 405 -4.14 -29.91 5.29
N THR A 406 -3.11 -30.70 4.95
CA THR A 406 -1.74 -30.48 5.42
C THR A 406 -1.15 -29.22 4.80
N ALA A 407 -1.39 -28.98 3.51
CA ALA A 407 -0.96 -27.75 2.83
C ALA A 407 -1.58 -26.51 3.48
N LEU A 408 -2.89 -26.53 3.73
CA LEU A 408 -3.59 -25.43 4.38
C LEU A 408 -3.11 -25.19 5.82
N ALA A 409 -2.92 -26.26 6.61
CA ALA A 409 -2.36 -26.18 7.95
C ALA A 409 -0.95 -25.57 7.99
N LYS A 410 -0.12 -25.92 6.99
CA LYS A 410 1.24 -25.39 6.83
C LYS A 410 1.22 -23.90 6.49
N LEU A 411 0.41 -23.49 5.52
CA LEU A 411 0.24 -22.08 5.15
C LEU A 411 -0.27 -21.24 6.33
N CYS A 412 -1.28 -21.73 7.05
CA CYS A 412 -1.76 -21.09 8.28
C CYS A 412 -0.64 -20.88 9.29
N SER A 413 0.16 -21.92 9.54
CA SER A 413 1.26 -21.87 10.50
C SER A 413 2.32 -20.84 10.07
N TYR A 414 2.73 -20.84 8.80
CA TYR A 414 3.67 -19.86 8.25
C TYR A 414 3.18 -18.42 8.42
N CYS A 415 1.91 -18.14 8.10
CA CYS A 415 1.34 -16.80 8.18
C CYS A 415 1.24 -16.29 9.63
N ILE A 416 0.85 -17.18 10.58
CA ILE A 416 0.83 -16.85 12.01
C ILE A 416 2.24 -16.47 12.50
N TYR A 417 3.25 -17.30 12.22
CA TYR A 417 4.62 -17.02 12.67
C TYR A 417 5.20 -15.75 12.03
N ALA A 418 5.00 -15.55 10.72
CA ALA A 418 5.48 -14.35 10.03
C ALA A 418 4.84 -13.07 10.60
N SER A 419 3.54 -13.11 10.91
CA SER A 419 2.85 -11.98 11.54
C SER A 419 3.36 -11.69 12.95
N VAL A 420 3.61 -12.73 13.75
CA VAL A 420 4.17 -12.57 15.11
C VAL A 420 5.59 -12.01 15.06
N GLU A 421 6.43 -12.48 14.13
CA GLU A 421 7.80 -11.98 13.96
C GLU A 421 7.84 -10.51 13.52
N LEU A 422 6.95 -10.12 12.59
CA LEU A 422 6.80 -8.73 12.16
C LEU A 422 6.48 -7.80 13.35
N GLN A 423 5.60 -8.25 14.26
CA GLN A 423 5.18 -7.51 15.45
C GLN A 423 6.30 -7.42 16.50
N GLN A 424 7.09 -8.47 16.69
CA GLN A 424 8.24 -8.43 17.59
C GLN A 424 9.31 -7.44 17.10
N ASN A 425 9.56 -7.41 15.79
CA ASN A 425 10.52 -6.48 15.19
C ASN A 425 10.08 -5.01 15.24
N SER A 426 8.77 -4.72 15.21
CA SER A 426 8.26 -3.35 15.35
C SER A 426 8.35 -2.82 16.78
N ILE A 427 8.13 -3.69 17.79
CA ILE A 427 8.27 -3.36 19.21
C ILE A 427 9.72 -2.98 19.55
N VAL A 428 10.70 -3.76 19.07
CA VAL A 428 12.14 -3.50 19.31
C VAL A 428 12.58 -2.16 18.71
N LYS A 429 12.09 -1.79 17.51
CA LYS A 429 12.40 -0.49 16.88
C LYS A 429 11.86 0.70 17.69
N ASN A 430 10.66 0.57 18.27
CA ASN A 430 10.05 1.62 19.09
C ASN A 430 10.75 1.79 20.45
N GLU A 431 11.32 0.74 21.03
CA GLU A 431 12.10 0.85 22.28
C GLU A 431 13.45 1.54 22.06
N VAL A 432 14.13 1.29 20.94
CA VAL A 432 15.40 1.96 20.59
C VAL A 432 15.21 3.46 20.35
N HIS A 433 14.07 3.88 19.78
CA HIS A 433 13.74 5.31 19.63
C HIS A 433 13.38 5.99 20.95
N LYS A 434 12.89 5.27 21.96
CA LYS A 434 12.69 5.84 23.30
C LYS A 434 13.99 5.99 24.09
N THR A 435 15.03 5.19 23.80
CA THR A 435 16.32 5.28 24.50
C THR A 435 17.27 6.33 23.90
N THR A 436 17.05 6.78 22.65
CA THR A 436 17.97 7.72 21.98
C THR A 436 17.64 9.20 22.29
N ASN A 437 16.47 9.51 22.86
CA ASN A 437 16.05 10.89 23.16
C ASN A 437 16.42 11.39 24.58
N ASN A 438 17.25 10.67 25.34
CA ASN A 438 17.69 11.10 26.67
C ASN A 438 19.23 11.16 26.77
N ILE A 439 19.85 12.02 25.97
CA ILE A 439 21.22 12.48 26.23
C ILE A 439 21.13 14.01 26.36
N ASP A 440 20.86 14.47 27.59
CA ASP A 440 21.71 15.45 28.28
C ASP A 440 21.12 15.88 29.64
N ILE A 441 22.06 16.20 30.55
CA ILE A 441 21.95 16.85 31.87
C ILE A 441 22.12 15.92 33.09
N ASP A 442 23.38 15.88 33.57
CA ASP A 442 23.80 15.51 34.93
C ASP A 442 23.01 16.24 36.03
N ILE A 443 22.75 15.58 37.16
CA ILE A 443 23.07 16.03 38.54
C ILE A 443 22.61 14.96 39.56
N ASP A 444 23.60 14.52 40.34
CA ASP A 444 23.58 13.87 41.66
C ASP A 444 22.25 13.91 42.45
N ASN A 445 21.70 12.73 42.81
CA ASN A 445 21.10 12.51 44.13
C ASN A 445 20.78 11.04 44.44
N SER A 446 21.35 10.63 45.57
CA SER A 446 21.25 9.42 46.37
C SER A 446 19.82 8.98 46.81
N TRP A 447 19.59 7.64 46.86
CA TRP A 447 18.66 6.82 47.73
C TRP A 447 17.56 5.98 46.98
N PRO A 448 17.00 4.89 47.58
CA PRO A 448 17.31 3.47 47.30
C PRO A 448 16.17 2.73 46.55
N PRO A 449 16.30 1.43 46.17
CA PRO A 449 15.27 0.75 45.40
C PRO A 449 14.05 0.45 46.28
N ASN A 450 12.94 1.14 46.01
CA ASN A 450 11.65 0.81 46.62
C ASN A 450 11.15 -0.54 46.07
N LYS A 451 11.16 -1.56 46.94
CA LYS A 451 10.37 -2.78 46.78
C LYS A 451 8.90 -2.39 46.68
N ILE A 452 8.30 -2.53 45.50
CA ILE A 452 6.85 -2.44 45.34
C ILE A 452 6.25 -3.82 45.58
N MET A 453 5.45 -3.89 46.63
CA MET A 453 4.57 -4.98 47.00
C MET A 453 3.53 -5.18 45.90
N ARG A 454 3.53 -6.35 45.23
CA ARG A 454 2.48 -6.74 44.29
C ARG A 454 1.21 -7.05 45.06
N LEU A 455 0.24 -6.15 44.99
CA LEU A 455 -1.15 -6.44 45.31
C LEU A 455 -1.81 -7.03 44.05
N ASP A 456 -2.31 -8.24 44.24
CA ASP A 456 -3.11 -9.03 43.31
C ASP A 456 -4.44 -8.34 43.04
N SER A 457 -4.66 -7.98 41.78
CA SER A 457 -5.99 -7.65 41.25
C SER A 457 -5.97 -8.04 39.78
N GLY A 458 -6.72 -9.10 39.48
CA GLY A 458 -6.79 -9.71 38.16
C GLY A 458 -7.31 -8.75 37.10
N ASP A 459 -6.41 -8.38 36.21
CA ASP A 459 -6.75 -8.06 34.83
C ASP A 459 -5.62 -8.59 33.94
N CYS A 460 -5.98 -9.14 32.79
CA CYS A 460 -5.05 -9.78 31.88
C CYS A 460 -4.16 -8.74 31.18
N ASP A 461 -3.05 -8.40 31.84
CA ASP A 461 -2.00 -7.53 31.32
C ASP A 461 -1.49 -8.06 29.96
N SER A 462 -1.81 -7.32 28.91
CA SER A 462 -1.38 -7.47 27.52
C SER A 462 0.08 -7.04 27.29
N SER A 463 0.83 -6.78 28.35
CA SER A 463 2.17 -6.19 28.31
C SER A 463 3.33 -7.21 28.30
N GLY A 464 3.03 -8.52 28.17
CA GLY A 464 4.07 -9.58 28.18
C GLY A 464 4.00 -10.64 27.07
N THR A 465 3.05 -10.57 26.15
CA THR A 465 2.82 -11.65 25.16
C THR A 465 3.55 -11.49 23.84
N GLY A 466 4.07 -10.30 23.50
CA GLY A 466 4.79 -10.07 22.24
C GLY A 466 3.96 -10.26 20.97
N ILE A 467 2.62 -10.35 21.08
CA ILE A 467 1.66 -10.49 19.99
C ILE A 467 0.62 -9.36 20.09
N ASN A 468 0.28 -8.73 18.97
CA ASN A 468 -0.78 -7.71 18.88
C ASN A 468 -2.13 -8.25 19.37
N GLY A 469 -2.90 -7.43 20.10
CA GLY A 469 -4.19 -7.80 20.65
C GLY A 469 -5.22 -8.26 19.61
N ILE A 470 -5.16 -7.77 18.36
CA ILE A 470 -6.10 -8.19 17.30
C ILE A 470 -5.79 -9.61 16.83
N LEU A 471 -4.52 -9.88 16.47
CA LEU A 471 -4.07 -11.20 16.05
C LEU A 471 -4.25 -12.24 17.17
N LEU A 472 -3.93 -11.87 18.41
CA LEU A 472 -4.13 -12.74 19.56
C LEU A 472 -5.62 -13.09 19.76
N LYS A 473 -6.54 -12.12 19.60
CA LYS A 473 -7.98 -12.37 19.68
C LYS A 473 -8.44 -13.36 18.59
N ALA A 474 -8.00 -13.17 17.35
CA ALA A 474 -8.34 -14.07 16.24
C ALA A 474 -7.80 -15.49 16.48
N LEU A 475 -6.54 -15.61 16.92
CA LEU A 475 -5.91 -16.88 17.24
C LEU A 475 -6.63 -17.62 18.38
N VAL A 476 -6.93 -16.93 19.49
CA VAL A 476 -7.67 -17.52 20.62
C VAL A 476 -9.09 -17.92 20.19
N ALA A 477 -9.74 -17.13 19.33
CA ALA A 477 -11.04 -17.48 18.78
C ALA A 477 -10.99 -18.75 17.93
N LEU A 478 -9.99 -18.89 17.05
CA LEU A 478 -9.76 -20.12 16.29
C LEU A 478 -9.52 -21.31 17.21
N PHE A 479 -8.65 -21.16 18.20
CA PHE A 479 -8.33 -22.20 19.19
C PHE A 479 -9.54 -22.68 19.99
N ARG A 480 -10.43 -21.77 20.39
CA ARG A 480 -11.71 -22.16 21.02
C ARG A 480 -12.59 -22.95 20.05
N ARG A 481 -12.66 -22.55 18.78
CA ARG A 481 -13.46 -23.22 17.75
C ARG A 481 -12.95 -24.63 17.45
N ILE A 482 -11.65 -24.83 17.30
CA ILE A 482 -11.07 -26.18 17.09
C ILE A 482 -11.21 -27.08 18.33
N ALA A 483 -11.23 -26.51 19.55
CA ALA A 483 -11.51 -27.29 20.76
C ALA A 483 -12.95 -27.79 20.80
N VAL A 484 -13.91 -27.02 20.27
CA VAL A 484 -15.29 -27.49 20.10
C VAL A 484 -15.34 -28.66 19.10
N VAL A 485 -14.62 -28.59 17.98
CA VAL A 485 -14.51 -29.71 17.03
C VAL A 485 -13.98 -30.96 17.71
N ALA A 486 -12.85 -30.85 18.41
CA ALA A 486 -12.23 -31.98 19.12
C ALA A 486 -13.12 -32.60 20.21
N SER A 487 -14.08 -31.84 20.75
CA SER A 487 -14.98 -32.30 21.80
C SER A 487 -16.28 -32.94 21.26
N ARG A 488 -16.64 -32.67 19.99
CA ARG A 488 -17.89 -33.14 19.38
C ARG A 488 -17.79 -34.53 18.77
N HIS A 489 -16.62 -34.91 18.31
CA HIS A 489 -16.40 -36.17 17.61
C HIS A 489 -15.70 -37.15 18.53
N GLU A 490 -16.15 -38.40 18.56
CA GLU A 490 -15.52 -39.49 19.33
C GLU A 490 -14.56 -40.34 18.47
N GLN A 491 -14.57 -40.10 17.15
CA GLN A 491 -13.81 -40.85 16.15
C GLN A 491 -13.10 -39.90 15.18
N LEU A 492 -12.16 -40.43 14.40
CA LEU A 492 -11.45 -39.69 13.36
C LEU A 492 -12.41 -39.19 12.28
N CYS A 493 -12.57 -37.88 12.20
CA CYS A 493 -13.23 -37.17 11.10
C CYS A 493 -12.28 -36.14 10.46
N ARG A 494 -12.67 -35.60 9.30
CA ARG A 494 -11.85 -34.66 8.51
C ARG A 494 -11.45 -33.44 9.32
N GLU A 495 -12.34 -32.95 10.17
CA GLU A 495 -12.15 -31.80 11.04
C GLU A 495 -11.14 -32.10 12.14
N THR A 496 -11.30 -33.22 12.86
CA THR A 496 -10.33 -33.63 13.89
C THR A 496 -8.95 -33.92 13.31
N HIS A 497 -8.89 -34.45 12.08
CA HIS A 497 -7.65 -34.68 11.36
C HIS A 497 -6.96 -33.37 10.97
N PHE A 498 -7.71 -32.40 10.44
CA PHE A 498 -7.16 -31.07 10.16
C PHE A 498 -6.62 -30.39 11.42
N VAL A 499 -7.35 -30.49 12.54
CA VAL A 499 -6.89 -29.92 13.82
C VAL A 499 -5.56 -30.55 14.25
N LEU A 500 -5.41 -31.87 14.10
CA LEU A 500 -4.13 -32.54 14.36
C LEU A 500 -3.02 -32.01 13.44
N ARG A 501 -3.27 -31.92 12.13
CA ARG A 501 -2.31 -31.37 11.16
C ARG A 501 -1.90 -29.95 11.48
N LEU A 502 -2.85 -29.11 11.90
CA LEU A 502 -2.56 -27.74 12.32
C LEU A 502 -1.63 -27.71 13.55
N LEU A 503 -1.87 -28.55 14.56
CA LEU A 503 -0.99 -28.64 15.73
C LEU A 503 0.41 -29.14 15.36
N GLU A 504 0.51 -30.15 14.49
CA GLU A 504 1.78 -30.64 13.96
C GLU A 504 2.55 -29.53 13.23
N GLN A 505 1.89 -28.80 12.31
CA GLN A 505 2.52 -27.72 11.55
C GLN A 505 2.91 -26.54 12.45
N LEU A 506 2.10 -26.19 13.46
CA LEU A 506 2.47 -25.15 14.42
C LEU A 506 3.75 -25.50 15.18
N VAL A 507 3.94 -26.77 15.56
CA VAL A 507 5.17 -27.25 16.19
C VAL A 507 6.34 -27.24 15.21
N MET A 508 6.15 -27.83 14.02
CA MET A 508 7.20 -28.01 13.03
C MET A 508 7.71 -26.68 12.45
N CYS A 509 6.81 -25.75 12.15
CA CYS A 509 7.17 -24.44 11.62
C CYS A 509 7.75 -23.52 12.69
N GLY A 510 7.27 -23.62 13.93
CA GLY A 510 7.58 -22.66 15.00
C GLY A 510 8.96 -22.79 15.62
N ARG A 511 9.59 -23.97 15.54
CA ARG A 511 10.88 -24.27 16.19
C ARG A 511 10.89 -23.73 17.63
N GLY A 512 11.85 -22.87 17.98
CA GLY A 512 12.00 -22.27 19.32
C GLY A 512 10.95 -21.22 19.71
N SER A 513 10.19 -20.68 18.74
CA SER A 513 9.16 -19.64 18.97
C SER A 513 7.76 -20.23 19.15
N SER A 514 7.61 -21.55 19.02
CA SER A 514 6.31 -22.24 19.06
C SER A 514 5.52 -21.98 20.36
N GLN A 515 6.22 -21.87 21.49
CA GLN A 515 5.61 -21.62 22.80
C GLN A 515 4.93 -20.25 22.93
N ILE A 516 5.23 -19.30 22.04
CA ILE A 516 4.56 -17.98 22.01
C ILE A 516 3.09 -18.14 21.60
N ILE A 517 2.81 -19.08 20.69
CA ILE A 517 1.46 -19.37 20.18
C ILE A 517 0.81 -20.49 21.00
N LEU A 518 1.53 -21.58 21.26
CA LEU A 518 0.99 -22.79 21.90
C LEU A 518 0.48 -22.55 23.33
N ARG A 519 1.01 -21.56 24.05
CA ARG A 519 0.53 -21.17 25.40
C ARG A 519 -0.95 -20.76 25.44
N HIS A 520 -1.52 -20.41 24.28
CA HIS A 520 -2.91 -19.98 24.16
C HIS A 520 -3.86 -21.13 23.81
N LEU A 521 -3.36 -22.37 23.67
CA LEU A 521 -4.19 -23.54 23.40
C LEU A 521 -5.11 -23.87 24.60
N PRO A 522 -6.39 -24.22 24.37
CA PRO A 522 -7.28 -24.65 25.43
C PRO A 522 -6.78 -25.97 26.04
N PRO A 523 -6.80 -26.10 27.38
CA PRO A 523 -6.28 -27.29 28.05
C PRO A 523 -7.09 -28.55 27.76
N THR A 524 -8.32 -28.41 27.25
CA THR A 524 -9.19 -29.53 26.88
C THR A 524 -8.93 -30.06 25.47
N LEU A 525 -8.25 -29.30 24.60
CA LEU A 525 -8.07 -29.65 23.19
C LEU A 525 -7.29 -30.96 23.04
N LEU A 526 -6.09 -31.02 23.61
CA LEU A 526 -5.19 -32.15 23.43
C LEU A 526 -5.72 -33.45 24.07
N PRO A 527 -6.25 -33.45 25.32
CA PRO A 527 -6.87 -34.65 25.90
C PRO A 527 -8.04 -35.19 25.08
N ASN A 528 -8.85 -34.31 24.49
CA ASN A 528 -9.99 -34.73 23.66
C ASN A 528 -9.51 -35.35 22.34
N LEU A 529 -8.53 -34.75 21.67
CA LEU A 529 -7.91 -35.34 20.47
C LEU A 529 -7.23 -36.68 20.74
N ILE A 530 -6.49 -36.82 21.85
CA ILE A 530 -5.83 -38.07 22.23
C ILE A 530 -6.84 -39.21 22.43
N ARG A 531 -8.01 -38.93 23.01
CA ARG A 531 -9.08 -39.92 23.16
C ARG A 531 -9.66 -40.36 21.80
N CYS A 532 -9.84 -39.41 20.89
CA CYS A 532 -10.37 -39.67 19.55
C CYS A 532 -9.38 -40.50 18.70
N VAL A 533 -8.14 -40.02 18.58
CA VAL A 533 -7.14 -40.51 17.61
C VAL A 533 -5.77 -40.76 18.26
N PRO A 534 -5.68 -41.71 19.22
CA PRO A 534 -4.44 -41.99 19.93
C PRO A 534 -3.32 -42.55 19.02
N GLU A 535 -3.65 -43.11 17.87
CA GLU A 535 -2.66 -43.72 16.97
C GLU A 535 -1.81 -42.68 16.23
N LEU A 536 -2.36 -41.49 16.01
CA LEU A 536 -1.68 -40.43 15.25
C LEU A 536 -0.75 -39.57 16.12
N PHE A 537 -0.80 -39.69 17.45
CA PHE A 537 0.09 -38.97 18.35
C PHE A 537 1.42 -39.69 18.58
N THR A 538 2.53 -38.99 18.39
CA THR A 538 3.85 -39.45 18.84
C THR A 538 4.20 -38.84 20.19
N VAL A 539 5.09 -39.51 20.94
CA VAL A 539 5.63 -38.96 22.20
C VAL A 539 6.31 -37.62 21.92
N ASP A 540 7.08 -37.53 20.83
CA ASP A 540 7.78 -36.31 20.43
C ASP A 540 6.82 -35.16 20.12
N LEU A 541 5.69 -35.43 19.45
CA LEU A 541 4.67 -34.41 19.18
C LEU A 541 4.09 -33.85 20.48
N ILE A 542 3.71 -34.71 21.43
CA ILE A 542 3.15 -34.27 22.73
C ILE A 542 4.17 -33.44 23.50
N LEU A 543 5.43 -33.86 23.54
CA LEU A 543 6.48 -33.12 24.25
C LEU A 543 6.71 -31.73 23.65
N ASN A 544 6.67 -31.59 22.32
CA ASN A 544 6.86 -30.32 21.65
C ASN A 544 5.65 -29.37 21.76
N LEU A 545 4.45 -29.89 22.10
CA LEU A 545 3.26 -29.08 22.32
C LEU A 545 3.27 -28.31 23.66
N TYR A 546 4.17 -28.68 24.58
CA TYR A 546 4.27 -28.07 25.91
C TYR A 546 5.62 -27.41 26.16
N ASP A 547 5.63 -26.35 26.97
CA ASP A 547 6.86 -25.76 27.48
C ASP A 547 7.39 -26.57 28.67
N LEU A 548 8.40 -27.41 28.42
CA LEU A 548 9.02 -28.27 29.43
C LEU A 548 9.90 -27.50 30.44
N ASN A 549 10.22 -26.23 30.18
CA ASN A 549 10.95 -25.40 31.13
C ASN A 549 10.11 -25.08 32.36
N TRP A 550 8.79 -25.02 32.21
CA TRP A 550 7.87 -24.71 33.29
C TRP A 550 7.30 -25.96 34.00
N PRO A 551 7.18 -25.95 35.34
CA PRO A 551 6.60 -27.07 36.09
C PRO A 551 5.17 -27.44 35.66
N SER A 552 4.36 -26.44 35.29
CA SER A 552 3.00 -26.62 34.78
C SER A 552 3.00 -27.37 33.45
N GLY A 553 3.89 -27.01 32.52
CA GLY A 553 4.04 -27.68 31.22
C GLY A 553 4.49 -29.12 31.37
N ARG A 554 5.47 -29.41 32.25
CA ARG A 554 5.90 -30.79 32.55
C ARG A 554 4.76 -31.65 33.12
N LYS A 555 3.95 -31.08 34.03
CA LYS A 555 2.80 -31.79 34.61
C LYS A 555 1.73 -32.09 33.56
N ALA A 556 1.43 -31.13 32.68
CA ALA A 556 0.48 -31.30 31.60
C ALA A 556 0.95 -32.33 30.57
N ALA A 557 2.20 -32.24 30.11
CA ALA A 557 2.80 -33.22 29.20
C ALA A 557 2.78 -34.63 29.77
N THR A 558 3.13 -34.80 31.06
CA THR A 558 3.10 -36.11 31.73
C THR A 558 1.67 -36.66 31.80
N SER A 559 0.69 -35.82 32.14
CA SER A 559 -0.72 -36.19 32.17
C SER A 559 -1.21 -36.72 30.82
N ASP A 560 -0.87 -36.01 29.74
CA ASP A 560 -1.34 -36.35 28.40
C ASP A 560 -0.59 -37.55 27.80
N LEU A 561 0.68 -37.75 28.15
CA LEU A 561 1.42 -38.99 27.84
C LEU A 561 0.83 -40.21 28.56
N CYS A 562 0.47 -40.08 29.84
CA CYS A 562 -0.21 -41.15 30.57
C CYS A 562 -1.60 -41.45 29.96
N LEU A 563 -2.33 -40.41 29.55
CA LEU A 563 -3.60 -40.57 28.85
C LEU A 563 -3.41 -41.32 27.52
N LEU A 564 -2.41 -40.94 26.71
CA LEU A 564 -2.09 -41.62 25.45
C LEU A 564 -1.82 -43.11 25.66
N GLN A 565 -0.99 -43.46 26.64
CA GLN A 565 -0.68 -44.86 26.97
C GLN A 565 -1.94 -45.61 27.40
N LYS A 566 -2.74 -45.04 28.30
CA LYS A 566 -3.97 -45.65 28.79
C LYS A 566 -4.97 -45.91 27.65
N THR A 567 -5.16 -44.94 26.77
CA THR A 567 -6.10 -45.06 25.64
C THR A 567 -5.64 -46.10 24.63
N ARG A 568 -4.33 -46.18 24.33
CA ARG A 568 -3.76 -47.21 23.44
C ARG A 568 -3.90 -48.61 24.02
N CYS A 569 -3.62 -48.78 25.32
CA CYS A 569 -3.80 -50.06 26.00
C CYS A 569 -5.27 -50.51 25.97
N ALA A 570 -6.21 -49.60 26.23
CA ALA A 570 -7.64 -49.91 26.22
C ALA A 570 -8.14 -50.37 24.83
N LYS A 571 -7.74 -49.69 23.75
CA LYS A 571 -8.10 -50.07 22.38
C LYS A 571 -7.47 -51.39 21.94
N ASN A 572 -6.24 -51.68 22.36
CA ASN A 572 -5.60 -52.97 22.07
C ASN A 572 -6.28 -54.16 22.77
N THR A 573 -6.92 -53.94 23.93
CA THR A 573 -7.73 -54.97 24.61
C THR A 573 -9.13 -55.16 24.01
N GLU A 574 -9.64 -54.23 23.20
CA GLU A 574 -10.93 -54.39 22.49
C GLU A 574 -10.79 -55.16 21.16
N HIS A 575 -9.56 -55.29 20.63
CA HIS A 575 -9.24 -56.01 19.39
C HIS A 575 -8.74 -57.45 19.60
N LEU A 576 -8.58 -57.89 20.85
CA LEU A 576 -8.28 -59.26 21.29
C LEU A 576 -9.57 -59.91 21.80
#